data_AF-A0A7C4CF94-F1
#
_entry.id   AF-A0A7C4CF94-F1
#
_cell.length_a   1.000
_cell.length_b   1.000
_cell.length_c   1.000
_cell.angle_alpha   90.00
_cell.angle_beta   90.00
_cell.angle_gamma   90.00
#
_symmetry.space_group_name_H-M   'P 1'
#
loop_
_entity.id
_entity.type
_entity.pdbx_description
1 polymer ?
#
loop_
_entity_poly.entity_id
_entity_poly.type
_entity_poly.pdbx_seq_one_letter_code
_entity_poly.pdbx_strand_id
1 'polypeptide(L)' 'MSCQRMYELLLKATVLALILTIPPIVGLFLIWQYGERSALLIALWTIGAVSWNIAVLVLFIRGKLFKDKG' A
#
# COMPACT_ATOMS: atom_id res chain seq x y z
N MET A 1 8.13 -14.06 24.30
CA MET A 1 7.23 -13.09 23.64
C MET A 1 5.81 -13.45 24.05
N SER A 2 5.03 -12.52 24.62
CA SER A 2 3.63 -12.81 24.95
C SER A 2 2.80 -12.98 23.67
N CYS A 3 1.85 -13.92 23.67
CA CYS A 3 0.98 -14.20 22.53
C CYS A 3 0.28 -12.92 21.99
N GLN A 4 -0.04 -11.98 22.88
CA GLN A 4 -0.59 -10.67 22.55
C GLN A 4 0.30 -9.82 21.63
N ARG A 5 1.61 -9.72 21.88
CA ARG A 5 2.50 -8.93 21.01
C ARG A 5 2.62 -9.51 19.61
N MET A 6 2.57 -10.84 19.49
CA MET A 6 2.62 -11.51 18.20
C MET A 6 1.36 -11.26 17.38
N TYR A 7 0.19 -11.27 18.03
CA TYR A 7 -1.09 -10.90 17.41
C TYR A 7 -1.12 -9.45 16.93
N GLU A 8 -0.66 -8.49 17.74
CA GLU A 8 -0.61 -7.08 17.34
C GLU A 8 0.32 -6.83 16.15
N LEU A 9 1.48 -7.49 16.11
CA LEU A 9 2.41 -7.40 14.99
C LEU A 9 1.79 -7.95 13.70
N LEU A 10 1.12 -9.11 13.78
CA LEU A 10 0.43 -9.70 12.64
C LEU A 10 -0.69 -8.80 12.13
N LEU A 11 -1.46 -8.18 13.04
CA LEU A 11 -2.54 -7.27 12.67
C LEU A 11 -2.00 -6.01 11.99
N LYS A 12 -0.96 -5.37 12.54
CA LYS A 12 -0.30 -4.20 11.92
C LYS A 12 0.28 -4.55 10.53
N ALA A 13 0.92 -5.72 10.41
CA ALA A 13 1.47 -6.20 9.14
C ALA A 13 0.38 -6.48 8.10
N THR A 14 -0.74 -7.07 8.52
CA THR A 14 -1.88 -7.38 7.64
C THR A 14 -2.53 -6.10 7.12
N VAL A 15 -2.76 -5.12 8.00
CA VAL A 15 -3.29 -3.80 7.63
C VAL A 15 -2.35 -3.08 6.66
N LEU A 16 -1.04 -3.12 6.90
CA LEU A 16 -0.05 -2.54 5.99
C LEU A 16 -0.10 -3.23 4.62
N ALA A 17 -0.17 -4.56 4.57
CA ALA A 17 -0.27 -5.32 3.34
C ALA A 17 -1.53 -4.96 2.55
N LEU A 18 -2.68 -4.80 3.23
CA LEU A 18 -3.94 -4.34 2.64
C LEU A 18 -3.83 -2.95 2.01
N ILE A 19 -3.18 -2.00 2.68
CA ILE A 19 -2.99 -0.63 2.14
C ILE A 19 -2.09 -0.66 0.90
N LEU A 20 -1.03 -1.47 0.92
CA LEU A 20 -0.09 -1.61 -0.20
C LEU A 20 -0.66 -2.39 -1.38
N THR A 21 -1.74 -3.16 -1.20
CA THR A 21 -2.41 -3.87 -2.30
C THR A 21 -3.41 -3.00 -3.06
N ILE A 22 -3.79 -1.82 -2.55
CA ILE A 22 -4.72 -0.92 -3.24
C ILE A 22 -4.17 -0.50 -4.63
N PRO A 23 -2.93 0.01 -4.78
CA PRO A 23 -2.42 0.42 -6.08
C PRO A 23 -2.36 -0.68 -7.16
N PRO A 24 -1.91 -1.93 -6.88
CA PRO A 24 -1.91 -2.98 -7.89
C PRO A 24 -3.32 -3.44 -8.29
N ILE A 25 -4.29 -3.47 -7.35
CA ILE A 25 -5.68 -3.81 -7.68
C ILE A 25 -6.28 -2.77 -8.65
N VAL A 26 -6.11 -1.49 -8.35
CA VAL A 26 -6.60 -0.42 -9.23
C VAL A 26 -5.82 -0.37 -10.55
N GLY A 27 -4.52 -0.69 -10.52
CA GLY A 27 -3.69 -0.83 -11.73
C GLY A 27 -4.18 -1.94 -12.66
N LEU A 28 -4.57 -3.09 -12.12
CA LEU A 28 -5.16 -4.18 -12.90
C LEU A 28 -6.47 -3.75 -13.58
N PHE A 29 -7.32 -3.00 -12.86
CA PHE A 29 -8.55 -2.46 -13.43
C PHE A 29 -8.28 -1.44 -14.55
N LEU A 30 -7.28 -0.56 -14.37
CA LEU A 30 -6.85 0.40 -15.39
C LEU A 30 -6.31 -0.29 -16.64
N ILE A 31 -5.51 -1.34 -16.49
CA ILE A 31 -5.01 -2.13 -17.63
C ILE A 31 -6.16 -2.82 -18.34
N TRP A 32 -7.12 -3.38 -17.61
CA TRP A 32 -8.29 -4.02 -18.20
C TRP A 32 -9.14 -3.04 -19.03
N GLN A 33 -9.32 -1.81 -18.54
CA GLN A 33 -10.17 -0.81 -19.18
C GLN A 33 -9.46 0.00 -20.28
N TYR A 34 -8.15 0.27 -20.13
CA TYR A 34 -7.40 1.21 -20.97
C TYR A 34 -6.10 0.63 -21.55
N GLY A 35 -5.81 -0.65 -21.33
CA GLY A 35 -4.57 -1.34 -21.70
C GLY A 35 -4.10 -1.08 -23.13
N GLU A 36 -5.02 -1.08 -24.08
CA GLU A 36 -4.71 -0.87 -25.50
C GLU A 36 -4.75 0.60 -25.95
N ARG A 37 -5.40 1.48 -25.17
CA ARG A 37 -5.74 2.85 -25.61
C ARG A 37 -4.85 3.94 -25.03
N SER A 38 -4.14 3.68 -23.93
CA SER A 38 -3.49 4.79 -23.23
C SER A 38 -2.30 4.39 -22.35
N ALA A 39 -1.17 4.11 -23.00
CA ALA A 39 0.12 3.83 -22.34
C ALA A 39 0.57 4.97 -21.40
N LEU A 40 0.26 6.22 -21.74
CA LEU A 40 0.60 7.39 -20.91
C LEU A 40 -0.17 7.39 -19.58
N LEU A 41 -1.45 7.02 -19.60
CA LEU A 41 -2.28 6.88 -18.39
C LEU A 41 -1.76 5.77 -17.47
N ILE A 42 -1.34 4.64 -18.06
CA ILE A 42 -0.73 3.53 -17.32
C ILE A 42 0.60 3.99 -16.69
N ALA A 43 1.44 4.70 -17.44
CA ALA A 43 2.71 5.21 -16.92
C ALA A 43 2.52 6.22 -15.77
N LEU A 44 1.58 7.16 -15.90
CA LEU A 44 1.23 8.10 -14.83
C LEU A 44 0.71 7.37 -13.59
N TRP A 45 -0.13 6.34 -13.78
CA TRP A 45 -0.61 5.50 -12.71
C TRP A 45 0.54 4.79 -11.99
N THR A 46 1.48 4.18 -12.73
CA THR A 46 2.63 3.50 -12.15
C THR A 46 3.47 4.45 -11.29
N ILE A 47 3.73 5.68 -11.75
CA ILE A 47 4.47 6.69 -10.97
C ILE A 47 3.73 7.05 -9.69
N GLY A 48 2.41 7.27 -9.77
CA GLY A 48 1.56 7.54 -8.61
C GLY A 48 1.53 6.38 -7.61
N ALA A 49 1.41 5.15 -8.10
CA ALA A 49 1.40 3.93 -7.29
C ALA A 49 2.73 3.71 -6.55
N VAL A 50 3.87 3.93 -7.22
CA VAL A 50 5.19 3.86 -6.59
C VAL A 50 5.32 4.94 -5.51
N SER A 51 4.92 6.18 -5.82
CA SER A 51 4.96 7.29 -4.87
C SER A 51 4.10 7.03 -3.62
N TRP A 52 2.90 6.46 -3.82
CA TRP A 52 2.01 6.03 -2.74
C TRP A 52 2.67 4.98 -1.84
N ASN A 53 3.21 3.91 -2.43
CA ASN A 53 3.86 2.85 -1.68
C ASN A 53 5.06 3.36 -0.87
N ILE A 54 5.86 4.25 -1.45
CA ILE A 54 6.97 4.91 -0.75
C ILE A 54 6.43 5.74 0.42
N ALA A 55 5.38 6.55 0.23
CA ALA A 55 4.80 7.35 1.29
C ALA A 55 4.27 6.50 2.45
N VAL A 56 3.55 5.41 2.13
CA VAL A 56 3.02 4.46 3.13
C VAL A 56 4.17 3.80 3.91
N LEU A 57 5.21 3.34 3.22
CA LEU A 57 6.41 2.78 3.84
C LEU A 57 7.12 3.79 4.76
N VAL A 58 7.29 5.04 4.31
CA VAL A 58 7.90 6.10 5.12
C VAL A 58 7.07 6.40 6.36
N LEU A 59 5.74 6.45 6.25
CA LEU A 59 4.84 6.65 7.40
C LEU A 59 4.88 5.48 8.37
N PHE A 60 4.99 4.25 7.85
CA PHE A 60 5.10 3.03 8.64
C PHE A 60 6.44 3.00 9.41
N ILE A 61 7.57 3.19 8.73
CA ILE A 61 8.91 3.21 9.33
C ILE A 61 9.04 4.32 10.39
N ARG A 62 8.45 5.48 10.13
CA ARG A 62 8.41 6.60 11.11
C ARG A 62 7.48 6.34 12.30
N GLY A 63 6.80 5.20 12.36
CA GLY A 63 5.83 4.88 13.41
C GLY A 63 4.61 5.81 13.43
N LYS A 64 4.43 6.65 12.41
CA LYS A 64 3.30 7.58 12.31
C LYS A 64 2.02 6.91 11.84
N LEU A 65 2.13 5.79 11.11
CA LEU A 65 0.98 5.05 10.60
C LEU A 65 0.17 4.38 11.72
N PHE A 66 0.88 3.81 12.70
CA PHE A 66 0.30 3.16 13.88
C PHE A 66 0.76 3.91 15.13
N LYS A 67 0.50 5.21 15.18
CA LYS A 67 0.85 6.04 16.35
C LYS A 67 0.29 5.35 17.59
N ASP A 68 1.20 4.78 18.37
CA ASP A 68 0.89 4.07 19.61
C ASP A 68 0.23 5.11 20.53
N LYS A 69 -1.09 4.99 20.70
CA LYS A 69 -1.81 5.71 21.76
C LYS A 69 -1.54 4.91 23.02
N GLY A 70 -0.36 5.15 23.61
CA GLY A 70 -0.10 4.81 25.01
C GLY A 70 -1.04 5.59 25.92
#